data_AF-A0A4R0J922-F1
#
_entry.id   AF-A0A4R0J922-F1
#
_cell.length_a   1.000
_cell.length_b   1.000
_cell.length_c   1.000
_cell.angle_alpha   90.00
_cell.angle_beta   90.00
_cell.angle_gamma   90.00
#
_symmetry.space_group_name_H-M   'P 1'
#
loop_
_entity.id
_entity.type
_entity.pdbx_description
1 polymer ?
#
loop_
_entity_poly.entity_id
_entity_poly.type
_entity_poly.pdbx_seq_one_letter_code
_entity_poly.pdbx_strand_id
1 'polypeptide(L)'
;MSSIVPGPQKKIGEEIDAARSGAKPLDASALNPSAPRQEQLTGLDDWPDSLRAAIEAEHARVAALDSNRRRTADKAVPELVHCLDALLDEIAARLQSDKPRLFGKSTPAADPSPEVAELLGIPSDELEAPGRGEHRTAQRTIKQLRAQLKDLETTPDHSRLTRLATFTIRLAVVLDAAPEAATLAPLALARFAEGVPDFQWEKTFPEKLAFWQEARTTLTTD
;
A
#
# COMPACT_ATOMS: atom_id res chain seq x y z
N MET A 1 -41.87 28.81 51.05
CA MET A 1 -41.69 27.40 50.60
C MET A 1 -40.70 27.40 49.45
N SER A 2 -39.44 27.04 49.70
CA SER A 2 -38.37 27.01 48.70
C SER A 2 -38.30 25.64 48.04
N SER A 3 -38.49 25.58 46.72
CA SER A 3 -38.27 24.39 45.91
C SER A 3 -36.86 24.45 45.31
N ILE A 4 -35.95 23.62 45.82
CA ILE A 4 -34.60 23.43 45.30
C ILE A 4 -34.68 22.29 44.29
N VAL A 5 -34.50 22.60 43.02
CA VAL A 5 -34.38 21.62 41.93
C VAL A 5 -32.99 20.98 41.99
N PRO A 6 -32.84 19.66 42.15
CA PRO A 6 -31.53 19.01 42.07
C PRO A 6 -31.08 18.92 40.61
N GLY A 7 -29.93 19.49 40.28
CA GLY A 7 -29.29 19.33 38.97
C GLY A 7 -28.79 17.90 38.73
N PRO A 8 -28.55 17.51 37.45
CA PRO A 8 -28.14 16.15 37.11
C PRO A 8 -26.71 15.86 37.62
N GLN A 9 -26.61 14.85 38.49
CA GLN A 9 -25.35 14.33 39.02
C GLN A 9 -24.60 13.55 37.94
N LYS A 10 -23.29 13.83 37.86
CA LYS A 10 -22.28 13.23 36.98
C LYS A 10 -22.29 11.69 37.03
N LYS A 11 -22.61 11.05 35.91
CA LYS A 11 -22.29 9.64 35.63
C LYS A 11 -20.93 9.52 34.92
N ILE A 12 -19.85 9.95 35.56
CA ILE A 12 -18.48 9.84 35.00
C ILE A 12 -17.64 8.79 35.78
N GLY A 13 -18.22 8.13 36.79
CA GLY A 13 -17.48 7.23 37.68
C GLY A 13 -17.44 5.75 37.27
N GLU A 14 -18.37 5.25 36.46
CA GLU A 14 -18.51 3.79 36.24
C GLU A 14 -17.89 3.27 34.93
N GLU A 15 -17.46 4.13 34.01
CA GLU A 15 -16.86 3.67 32.73
C GLU A 15 -15.36 3.39 32.81
N ILE A 16 -14.66 3.84 33.86
CA ILE A 16 -13.19 3.70 33.95
C ILE A 16 -12.78 2.35 34.56
N ASP A 17 -13.64 1.70 35.34
CA ASP A 17 -13.30 0.42 36.02
C ASP A 17 -13.51 -0.83 35.15
N ALA A 18 -14.17 -0.73 33.99
CA ALA A 18 -14.32 -1.86 33.07
C ALA A 18 -13.02 -2.22 32.32
N ALA A 19 -12.04 -1.32 32.25
CA ALA A 19 -10.80 -1.53 31.50
C ALA A 19 -9.78 -2.47 32.18
N ARG A 20 -9.98 -2.86 33.44
CA ARG A 20 -9.11 -3.82 34.15
C ARG A 20 -9.65 -5.24 34.27
N SER A 21 -10.88 -5.47 33.83
CA SER A 21 -11.62 -6.73 34.08
C SER A 21 -11.73 -7.63 32.85
N GLY A 22 -10.65 -7.84 32.09
CA GLY A 22 -10.53 -8.97 31.12
C GLY A 22 -11.73 -9.21 30.18
N ALA A 23 -12.50 -8.17 29.87
CA ALA A 23 -13.73 -8.29 29.09
C ALA A 23 -13.40 -8.21 27.60
N LYS A 24 -14.19 -8.93 26.80
CA LYS A 24 -14.17 -9.02 25.33
C LYS A 24 -13.54 -7.80 24.65
N PRO A 25 -12.69 -7.99 23.62
CA PRO A 25 -12.16 -6.86 22.85
C PRO A 25 -13.33 -5.95 22.44
N LEU A 26 -13.21 -4.66 22.78
CA LEU A 26 -14.21 -3.65 22.46
C LEU A 26 -14.43 -3.68 20.95
N ASP A 27 -15.64 -4.05 20.54
CA ASP A 27 -16.05 -3.99 19.15
C ASP A 27 -15.95 -2.53 18.71
N ALA A 28 -15.07 -2.25 17.74
CA ALA A 28 -14.83 -0.90 17.27
C ALA A 28 -16.10 -0.24 16.71
N SER A 29 -17.10 -1.05 16.32
CA SER A 29 -18.42 -0.59 15.90
C SER A 29 -19.29 -0.07 17.05
N ALA A 30 -18.99 -0.42 18.31
CA ALA A 30 -19.71 0.08 19.49
C ALA A 30 -19.28 1.50 19.91
N LEU A 31 -18.14 1.99 19.43
CA LEU A 31 -17.62 3.33 19.77
C LEU A 31 -18.21 4.45 18.90
N ASN A 32 -18.89 4.13 17.81
CA ASN A 32 -19.69 5.07 17.02
C ASN A 32 -20.73 4.30 16.17
N PRO A 33 -21.99 4.17 16.64
CA PRO A 33 -23.02 3.36 15.95
C PRO A 33 -23.43 3.94 14.58
N SER A 34 -23.01 5.15 14.24
CA SER A 34 -23.22 5.78 12.94
C SER A 34 -22.03 5.63 11.98
N ALA A 35 -20.92 5.00 12.43
CA ALA A 35 -19.79 4.75 11.55
C ALA A 35 -20.15 3.64 10.54
N PRO A 36 -19.87 3.84 9.24
CA PRO A 36 -19.97 2.76 8.26
C PRO A 36 -19.11 1.58 8.72
N ARG A 37 -19.68 0.37 8.68
CA ARG A 37 -18.90 -0.86 8.92
C ARG A 37 -17.82 -0.92 7.83
N GLN A 38 -16.59 -1.28 8.21
CA GLN A 38 -15.57 -1.58 7.22
C GLN A 38 -16.08 -2.76 6.39
N GLU A 39 -16.30 -2.54 5.11
CA GLU A 39 -16.63 -3.61 4.18
C GLU A 39 -15.41 -4.51 4.04
N GLN A 40 -15.64 -5.82 4.16
CA GLN A 40 -14.59 -6.79 3.94
C GLN A 40 -14.27 -6.81 2.44
N LEU A 41 -12.99 -6.67 2.09
CA LEU A 41 -12.55 -6.78 0.70
C LEU A 41 -12.79 -8.21 0.20
N THR A 42 -13.27 -8.34 -1.03
CA THR A 42 -13.52 -9.63 -1.69
C THR A 42 -12.59 -9.82 -2.87
N GLY A 43 -12.32 -11.08 -3.25
CA GLY A 43 -11.51 -11.41 -4.42
C GLY A 43 -9.99 -11.25 -4.20
N LEU A 44 -9.54 -11.32 -2.94
CA LEU A 44 -8.12 -11.29 -2.57
C LEU A 44 -7.62 -12.63 -2.01
N ASP A 45 -8.47 -13.66 -1.96
CA ASP A 45 -8.18 -14.92 -1.26
C ASP A 45 -6.97 -15.67 -1.86
N ASP A 46 -6.75 -15.55 -3.17
CA ASP A 46 -5.65 -16.21 -3.90
C ASP A 46 -4.40 -15.32 -4.05
N TRP A 47 -4.32 -14.21 -3.31
CA TRP A 47 -3.20 -13.26 -3.39
C TRP A 47 -2.14 -13.60 -2.35
N PRO A 48 -0.85 -13.28 -2.61
CA PRO A 48 0.19 -13.40 -1.60
C PRO A 48 -0.19 -12.64 -0.32
N ASP A 49 0.08 -13.26 0.84
CA ASP A 49 -0.32 -12.70 2.14
C ASP A 49 0.22 -11.29 2.38
N SER A 50 1.46 -11.01 1.97
CA SER A 50 2.08 -9.69 2.08
C SER A 50 1.34 -8.62 1.27
N LEU A 51 0.94 -8.97 0.04
CA LEU A 51 0.22 -8.08 -0.86
C LEU A 51 -1.21 -7.84 -0.40
N ARG A 52 -1.91 -8.91 0.00
CA ARG A 52 -3.26 -8.82 0.57
C ARG A 52 -3.25 -7.95 1.83
N ALA A 53 -2.31 -8.16 2.74
CA ALA A 53 -2.19 -7.37 3.97
C ALA A 53 -1.95 -5.89 3.68
N ALA A 54 -1.09 -5.54 2.72
CA ALA A 54 -0.85 -4.15 2.33
C ALA A 54 -2.12 -3.47 1.77
N ILE A 55 -2.90 -4.18 0.95
CA ILE A 55 -4.16 -3.69 0.39
C ILE A 55 -5.21 -3.49 1.49
N GLU A 56 -5.35 -4.45 2.40
CA GLU A 56 -6.27 -4.37 3.54
C GLU A 56 -5.89 -3.21 4.49
N ALA A 57 -4.59 -3.03 4.78
CA ALA A 57 -4.10 -1.94 5.62
C ALA A 57 -4.34 -0.57 4.98
N GLU A 58 -4.11 -0.43 3.66
CA GLU A 58 -4.40 0.81 2.94
C GLU A 58 -5.90 1.09 2.90
N HIS A 59 -6.74 0.07 2.67
CA HIS A 59 -8.18 0.21 2.73
C HIS A 59 -8.65 0.72 4.08
N ALA A 60 -8.15 0.14 5.18
CA ALA A 60 -8.50 0.55 6.53
C ALA A 60 -8.18 2.03 6.77
N ARG A 61 -7.02 2.49 6.30
CA ARG A 61 -6.58 3.89 6.41
C ARG A 61 -7.43 4.83 5.53
N VAL A 62 -7.66 4.48 4.28
CA VAL A 62 -8.45 5.31 3.33
C VAL A 62 -9.91 5.38 3.76
N ALA A 63 -10.54 4.27 4.14
CA ALA A 63 -11.89 4.26 4.68
C ALA A 63 -12.04 5.13 5.95
N ALA A 64 -11.00 5.19 6.79
CA ALA A 64 -10.96 6.09 7.93
C ALA A 64 -10.87 7.57 7.50
N LEU A 65 -10.10 7.90 6.45
CA LEU A 65 -10.04 9.26 5.90
C LEU A 65 -11.36 9.67 5.24
N ASP A 66 -11.95 8.81 4.43
CA ASP A 66 -13.21 9.06 3.72
C ASP A 66 -14.38 9.28 4.69
N SER A 67 -14.34 8.61 5.84
CA SER A 67 -15.27 8.82 6.96
C SER A 67 -14.88 9.97 7.91
N ASN A 68 -13.93 10.82 7.52
CA ASN A 68 -13.42 11.97 8.27
C ASN A 68 -12.89 11.62 9.68
N ARG A 69 -12.41 10.38 9.87
CA ARG A 69 -11.84 9.87 11.13
C ARG A 69 -10.32 9.93 11.10
N ARG A 70 -9.77 11.15 11.09
CA ARG A 70 -8.33 11.37 10.94
C ARG A 70 -7.47 10.61 11.95
N ARG A 71 -7.83 10.64 13.25
CA ARG A 71 -7.10 9.90 14.30
C ARG A 71 -7.12 8.38 14.09
N THR A 72 -8.18 7.84 13.51
CA THR A 72 -8.26 6.42 13.17
C THR A 72 -7.36 6.11 11.98
N ALA A 73 -7.32 6.99 10.99
CA ALA A 73 -6.38 6.88 9.88
C ALA A 73 -4.92 6.94 10.37
N ASP A 74 -4.58 7.87 11.26
CA ASP A 74 -3.23 8.00 11.84
C ASP A 74 -2.83 6.69 12.58
N LYS A 75 -3.77 6.05 13.30
CA LYS A 75 -3.53 4.77 13.99
C LYS A 75 -3.32 3.58 13.04
N ALA A 76 -3.80 3.66 11.81
CA ALA A 76 -3.59 2.62 10.80
C ALA A 76 -2.23 2.75 10.09
N VAL A 77 -1.54 3.90 10.24
CA VAL A 77 -0.26 4.16 9.55
C VAL A 77 0.83 3.16 9.90
N PRO A 78 1.08 2.77 11.16
CA PRO A 78 2.17 1.84 11.48
C PRO A 78 2.01 0.48 10.79
N GLU A 79 0.78 -0.04 10.74
CA GLU A 79 0.49 -1.32 10.06
C GLU A 79 0.72 -1.20 8.56
N LEU A 80 0.19 -0.14 7.93
CA LEU A 80 0.43 0.10 6.51
C LEU A 80 1.93 0.24 6.20
N VAL A 81 2.67 0.99 7.02
CA VAL A 81 4.12 1.15 6.88
C VAL A 81 4.82 -0.20 6.96
N HIS A 82 4.44 -1.05 7.93
CA HIS A 82 4.99 -2.39 8.06
C HIS A 82 4.72 -3.26 6.82
N CYS A 83 3.49 -3.29 6.32
CA CYS A 83 3.14 -4.07 5.12
C CYS A 83 3.86 -3.56 3.87
N LEU A 84 3.96 -2.23 3.68
CA LEU A 84 4.68 -1.65 2.55
C LEU A 84 6.18 -1.90 2.63
N ASP A 85 6.77 -1.89 3.83
CA ASP A 85 8.17 -2.24 4.03
C ASP A 85 8.45 -3.70 3.64
N ALA A 86 7.55 -4.62 3.98
CA ALA A 86 7.64 -6.02 3.59
C ALA A 86 7.57 -6.19 2.06
N LEU A 87 6.64 -5.51 1.38
CA LEU A 87 6.58 -5.52 -0.09
C LEU A 87 7.84 -4.95 -0.74
N LEU A 88 8.38 -3.86 -0.20
CA LEU A 88 9.64 -3.29 -0.69
C LEU A 88 10.83 -4.25 -0.52
N ASP A 89 10.84 -5.07 0.52
CA ASP A 89 11.84 -6.11 0.72
C ASP A 89 11.70 -7.27 -0.29
N GLU A 90 10.48 -7.70 -0.59
CA GLU A 90 10.21 -8.71 -1.63
C GLU A 90 10.63 -8.19 -3.02
N ILE A 91 10.27 -6.95 -3.36
CA ILE A 91 10.68 -6.28 -4.60
C ILE A 91 12.22 -6.18 -4.68
N ALA A 92 12.88 -5.81 -3.57
CA ALA A 92 14.34 -5.72 -3.53
C ALA A 92 15.00 -7.08 -3.73
N ALA A 93 14.45 -8.15 -3.14
CA ALA A 93 14.94 -9.50 -3.32
C ALA A 93 14.83 -9.95 -4.78
N ARG A 94 13.70 -9.66 -5.43
CA ARG A 94 13.47 -9.95 -6.86
C ARG A 94 14.43 -9.17 -7.77
N LEU A 95 14.60 -7.88 -7.54
CA LEU A 95 15.55 -7.06 -8.31
C LEU A 95 17.00 -7.56 -8.20
N GLN A 96 17.36 -8.15 -7.07
CA GLN A 96 18.68 -8.72 -6.88
C GLN A 96 18.85 -10.06 -7.60
N SER A 97 17.81 -10.90 -7.68
CA SER A 97 17.84 -12.14 -8.46
C SER A 97 17.95 -11.88 -9.96
N ASP A 98 17.32 -10.81 -10.45
CA ASP A 98 17.24 -10.48 -11.88
C ASP A 98 18.36 -9.54 -12.37
N LYS A 99 19.38 -9.33 -11.54
CA LYS A 99 20.51 -8.46 -11.88
C LYS A 99 21.35 -9.02 -13.04
N PRO A 100 21.66 -8.22 -14.09
CA PRO A 100 22.48 -8.67 -15.22
C PRO A 100 23.89 -9.17 -14.80
N ARG A 101 24.30 -10.38 -15.21
CA ARG A 101 25.58 -11.02 -14.81
C ARG A 101 26.83 -10.50 -15.51
N LEU A 102 27.94 -10.31 -14.77
CA LEU A 102 29.19 -9.66 -15.22
C LEU A 102 29.88 -10.30 -16.43
N PHE A 103 29.78 -11.63 -16.59
CA PHE A 103 30.57 -12.38 -17.57
C PHE A 103 29.79 -13.50 -18.30
N GLY A 104 28.46 -13.49 -18.23
CA GLY A 104 27.63 -14.37 -19.04
C GLY A 104 27.14 -13.62 -20.27
N LYS A 105 27.06 -14.29 -21.43
CA LYS A 105 26.19 -13.80 -22.52
C LYS A 105 24.85 -13.50 -21.87
N SER A 106 24.45 -12.23 -21.79
CA SER A 106 23.08 -11.91 -21.42
C SER A 106 22.22 -12.64 -22.43
N THR A 107 21.53 -13.69 -21.99
CA THR A 107 20.34 -14.13 -22.72
C THR A 107 19.55 -12.85 -22.95
N PRO A 108 19.19 -12.50 -24.20
CA PRO A 108 18.33 -11.35 -24.41
C PRO A 108 17.15 -11.56 -23.47
N ALA A 109 16.97 -10.66 -22.50
CA ALA A 109 15.70 -10.60 -21.81
C ALA A 109 14.66 -10.45 -22.92
N ALA A 110 13.56 -11.20 -22.85
CA ALA A 110 12.47 -10.98 -23.78
C ALA A 110 12.16 -9.48 -23.78
N ASP A 111 11.91 -8.90 -24.96
CA ASP A 111 11.62 -7.48 -25.06
C ASP A 111 10.50 -7.15 -24.07
N PRO A 112 10.64 -6.08 -23.27
CA PRO A 112 9.68 -5.75 -22.24
C PRO A 112 8.28 -5.62 -22.84
N SER A 113 7.31 -6.36 -22.29
CA SER A 113 5.93 -6.33 -22.78
C SER A 113 5.34 -4.92 -22.68
N PRO A 114 4.88 -4.30 -23.78
CA PRO A 114 4.25 -2.98 -23.77
C PRO A 114 3.01 -2.91 -22.88
N GLU A 115 2.25 -4.01 -22.80
CA GLU A 115 1.04 -4.10 -21.98
C GLU A 115 1.40 -4.06 -20.48
N VAL A 116 2.45 -4.77 -20.08
CA VAL A 116 2.97 -4.75 -18.71
C VAL A 116 3.56 -3.38 -18.35
N ALA A 117 4.22 -2.73 -19.31
CA ALA A 117 4.75 -1.39 -19.12
C ALA A 117 3.65 -0.35 -18.90
N GLU A 118 2.55 -0.43 -19.64
CA GLU A 118 1.39 0.43 -19.46
C GLU A 118 0.80 0.28 -18.04
N LEU A 119 0.70 -0.95 -17.52
CA LEU A 119 0.26 -1.20 -16.15
C LEU A 119 1.16 -0.51 -15.12
N LEU A 120 2.47 -0.45 -15.37
CA LEU A 120 3.44 0.27 -14.54
C LEU A 120 3.50 1.79 -14.81
N GLY A 121 2.73 2.31 -15.78
CA GLY A 121 2.75 3.72 -16.17
C GLY A 121 4.03 4.13 -16.89
N ILE A 122 4.68 3.18 -17.56
CA ILE A 122 5.87 3.37 -18.39
C ILE A 122 5.40 3.55 -19.83
N PRO A 123 5.72 4.68 -20.50
CA PRO A 123 5.32 4.88 -21.88
C PRO A 123 6.18 4.02 -22.81
N SER A 124 5.63 3.66 -23.96
CA SER A 124 6.23 2.68 -24.88
C SER A 124 7.56 3.14 -25.51
N ASP A 125 7.82 4.44 -25.54
CA ASP A 125 9.05 5.05 -26.01
C ASP A 125 10.19 5.01 -24.97
N GLU A 126 9.90 4.67 -23.71
CA GLU A 126 10.88 4.52 -22.63
C GLU A 126 11.30 3.05 -22.39
N LEU A 127 10.89 2.10 -23.24
CA LEU A 127 11.12 0.65 -23.08
C LEU A 127 12.54 0.18 -23.43
N GLU A 128 13.55 0.88 -22.94
CA GLU A 128 14.93 0.42 -23.00
C GLU A 128 15.23 -0.54 -21.84
N ALA A 129 15.82 -1.71 -22.15
CA ALA A 129 16.17 -2.69 -21.14
C ALA A 129 17.19 -2.11 -20.13
N PRO A 130 16.89 -2.11 -18.81
CA PRO A 130 17.78 -1.48 -17.84
C PRO A 130 19.09 -2.24 -17.67
N GLY A 131 20.18 -1.50 -17.60
CA GLY A 131 21.51 -2.02 -17.32
C GLY A 131 21.78 -2.18 -15.81
N ARG A 132 23.03 -2.55 -15.48
CA ARG A 132 23.47 -2.65 -14.08
C ARG A 132 23.45 -1.33 -13.32
N GLY A 133 23.56 -0.20 -14.03
CA GLY A 133 23.52 1.12 -13.40
C GLY A 133 22.14 1.34 -12.79
N GLU A 134 21.14 1.06 -13.59
CA GLU A 134 19.71 1.21 -13.36
C GLU A 134 19.26 0.26 -12.23
N HIS A 135 19.67 -1.01 -12.24
CA HIS A 135 19.41 -1.92 -11.12
C HIS A 135 20.02 -1.45 -9.79
N ARG A 136 21.23 -0.88 -9.82
CA ARG A 136 21.85 -0.32 -8.60
C ARG A 136 21.11 0.94 -8.13
N THR A 137 20.67 1.78 -9.05
CA THR A 137 19.86 2.96 -8.72
C THR A 137 18.52 2.54 -8.12
N ALA A 138 17.82 1.58 -8.73
CA ALA A 138 16.57 1.00 -8.23
C ALA A 138 16.70 0.49 -6.78
N GLN A 139 17.78 -0.24 -6.46
CA GLN A 139 18.04 -0.68 -5.09
C GLN A 139 18.27 0.48 -4.10
N ARG A 140 18.91 1.56 -4.54
CA ARG A 140 19.04 2.77 -3.72
C ARG A 140 17.69 3.46 -3.56
N THR A 141 16.89 3.54 -4.61
CA THR A 141 15.53 4.08 -4.56
C THR A 141 14.70 3.33 -3.53
N ILE A 142 14.69 1.99 -3.54
CA ILE A 142 13.97 1.21 -2.52
C ILE A 142 14.43 1.57 -1.10
N LYS A 143 15.74 1.68 -0.85
CA LYS A 143 16.25 2.12 0.46
C LYS A 143 15.75 3.52 0.85
N GLN A 144 15.64 4.43 -0.11
CA GLN A 144 15.08 5.76 0.12
C GLN A 144 13.58 5.68 0.42
N LEU A 145 12.83 4.83 -0.27
CA LEU A 145 11.39 4.61 0.00
C LEU A 145 11.18 4.06 1.42
N ARG A 146 12.00 3.11 1.86
CA ARG A 146 11.96 2.58 3.24
C ARG A 146 12.24 3.67 4.29
N ALA A 147 13.21 4.55 4.01
CA ALA A 147 13.47 5.71 4.87
C ALA A 147 12.27 6.67 4.91
N GLN A 148 11.63 6.93 3.76
CA GLN A 148 10.42 7.73 3.70
C GLN A 148 9.25 7.10 4.46
N LEU A 149 9.06 5.77 4.38
CA LEU A 149 8.04 5.07 5.17
C LEU A 149 8.23 5.29 6.67
N LYS A 150 9.48 5.16 7.15
CA LYS A 150 9.81 5.41 8.55
C LYS A 150 9.54 6.85 8.99
N ASP A 151 9.85 7.81 8.13
CA ASP A 151 9.54 9.23 8.41
C ASP A 151 8.02 9.44 8.49
N LEU A 152 7.27 8.85 7.55
CA LEU A 152 5.80 8.93 7.48
C LEU A 152 5.09 8.22 8.62
N GLU A 153 5.70 7.19 9.21
CA GLU A 153 5.22 6.53 10.42
C GLU A 153 5.17 7.50 11.61
N THR A 154 6.20 8.35 11.75
CA THR A 154 6.29 9.32 12.84
C THR A 154 5.53 10.60 12.58
N THR A 155 5.48 11.04 11.32
CA THR A 155 4.83 12.29 10.90
C THR A 155 3.92 12.00 9.70
N PRO A 156 2.67 11.58 9.93
CA PRO A 156 1.78 11.13 8.87
C PRO A 156 1.41 12.23 7.86
N ASP A 157 1.98 12.13 6.66
CA ASP A 157 1.47 12.79 5.46
C ASP A 157 0.70 11.75 4.63
N HIS A 158 -0.63 11.79 4.77
CA HIS A 158 -1.50 10.80 4.13
C HIS A 158 -1.55 10.91 2.61
N SER A 159 -1.22 12.09 2.07
CA SER A 159 -1.08 12.25 0.63
C SER A 159 0.16 11.47 0.17
N ARG A 160 1.33 11.75 0.77
CA ARG A 160 2.54 10.99 0.46
C ARG A 160 2.39 9.49 0.68
N LEU A 161 1.74 9.07 1.76
CA LEU A 161 1.45 7.66 2.03
C LEU A 161 0.57 7.03 0.95
N THR A 162 -0.51 7.69 0.52
CA THR A 162 -1.34 7.18 -0.58
C THR A 162 -0.49 7.00 -1.84
N ARG A 163 0.48 7.88 -2.11
CA ARG A 163 1.26 7.86 -3.35
C ARG A 163 2.18 6.66 -3.34
N LEU A 164 2.86 6.49 -2.21
CA LEU A 164 3.79 5.40 -1.99
C LEU A 164 3.08 4.04 -1.93
N ALA A 165 1.93 3.96 -1.26
CA ALA A 165 1.10 2.76 -1.20
C ALA A 165 0.62 2.35 -2.59
N THR A 166 0.03 3.30 -3.34
CA THR A 166 -0.48 3.05 -4.70
C THR A 166 0.63 2.53 -5.62
N PHE A 167 1.80 3.17 -5.61
CA PHE A 167 2.95 2.73 -6.40
C PHE A 167 3.46 1.34 -5.99
N THR A 168 3.69 1.13 -4.69
CA THR A 168 4.31 -0.11 -4.17
C THR A 168 3.40 -1.31 -4.39
N ILE A 169 2.10 -1.16 -4.09
CA ILE A 169 1.09 -2.21 -4.31
C ILE A 169 1.00 -2.54 -5.80
N ARG A 170 0.89 -1.54 -6.67
CA ARG A 170 0.83 -1.77 -8.13
C ARG A 170 2.06 -2.48 -8.66
N LEU A 171 3.26 -2.08 -8.22
CA LEU A 171 4.51 -2.74 -8.61
C LEU A 171 4.53 -4.20 -8.12
N ALA A 172 4.11 -4.45 -6.88
CA ALA A 172 4.01 -5.81 -6.34
C ALA A 172 2.99 -6.68 -7.09
N VAL A 173 1.82 -6.13 -7.44
CA VAL A 173 0.80 -6.82 -8.27
C VAL A 173 1.38 -7.29 -9.59
N VAL A 174 2.08 -6.40 -10.30
CA VAL A 174 2.67 -6.73 -11.60
C VAL A 174 3.77 -7.79 -11.45
N LEU A 175 4.62 -7.68 -10.42
CA LEU A 175 5.71 -8.64 -10.20
C LEU A 175 5.23 -10.01 -9.70
N ASP A 176 4.11 -10.06 -8.99
CA ASP A 176 3.44 -11.32 -8.61
C ASP A 176 2.86 -12.02 -9.85
N ALA A 177 2.12 -11.28 -10.67
CA ALA A 177 1.37 -11.83 -11.79
C ALA A 177 2.24 -12.14 -13.03
N ALA A 178 3.26 -11.32 -13.30
CA ALA A 178 4.17 -11.43 -14.44
C ALA A 178 5.63 -11.33 -13.97
N PRO A 179 6.23 -12.41 -13.43
CA PRO A 179 7.55 -12.36 -12.81
C PRO A 179 8.69 -11.90 -13.76
N GLU A 180 8.54 -12.05 -15.07
CA GLU A 180 9.42 -11.55 -16.12
C GLU A 180 9.41 -10.01 -16.25
N ALA A 181 8.35 -9.36 -15.75
CA ALA A 181 8.23 -7.91 -15.63
C ALA A 181 9.25 -7.31 -14.66
N ALA A 182 10.00 -8.12 -13.91
CA ALA A 182 11.08 -7.65 -13.04
C ALA A 182 12.15 -6.82 -13.78
N THR A 183 12.27 -7.01 -15.09
CA THR A 183 13.10 -6.17 -15.96
C THR A 183 12.59 -4.73 -16.07
N LEU A 184 11.31 -4.46 -15.84
CA LEU A 184 10.71 -3.11 -15.87
C LEU A 184 10.71 -2.41 -14.50
N ALA A 185 10.92 -3.15 -13.42
CA ALA A 185 10.92 -2.60 -12.06
C ALA A 185 11.95 -1.44 -11.87
N PRO A 186 13.18 -1.48 -12.43
CA PRO A 186 14.10 -0.35 -12.34
C PRO A 186 13.56 0.94 -12.96
N LEU A 187 12.86 0.83 -14.09
CA LEU A 187 12.28 1.98 -14.79
C LEU A 187 11.07 2.55 -14.04
N ALA A 188 10.19 1.67 -13.53
CA ALA A 188 9.07 2.09 -12.68
C ALA A 188 9.55 2.84 -11.42
N LEU A 189 10.62 2.35 -10.77
CA LEU A 189 11.24 3.00 -9.60
C LEU A 189 11.90 4.34 -9.96
N ALA A 190 12.53 4.45 -11.13
CA ALA A 190 13.10 5.71 -11.60
C ALA A 190 12.01 6.77 -11.81
N ARG A 191 10.92 6.43 -12.52
CA ARG A 191 9.79 7.34 -12.75
C ARG A 191 9.13 7.79 -11.45
N PHE A 192 8.97 6.89 -10.48
CA PHE A 192 8.48 7.27 -9.15
C PHE A 192 9.41 8.27 -8.47
N ALA A 193 10.73 8.02 -8.48
CA ALA A 193 11.72 8.89 -7.86
C ALA A 193 11.82 10.28 -8.51
N GLU A 194 11.61 10.36 -9.83
CA GLU A 194 11.53 11.61 -10.59
C GLU A 194 10.27 12.43 -10.31
N GLY A 195 9.34 11.85 -9.56
CA GLY A 195 8.12 12.56 -9.17
C GLY A 195 7.05 12.55 -10.26
N VAL A 196 7.17 11.70 -11.28
CA VAL A 196 6.15 11.56 -12.34
C VAL A 196 4.78 11.24 -11.70
N PRO A 197 3.70 11.94 -12.11
CA PRO A 197 2.36 11.67 -11.60
C PRO A 197 1.94 10.23 -11.87
N ASP A 198 1.42 9.56 -10.84
CA ASP A 198 0.85 8.23 -10.99
C ASP A 198 -0.58 8.38 -11.53
N PHE A 199 -0.94 7.67 -12.61
CA PHE A 199 -2.28 7.77 -13.20
C PHE A 199 -3.39 7.22 -12.28
N GLN A 200 -3.04 6.47 -11.24
CA GLN A 200 -3.96 6.02 -10.21
C GLN A 200 -4.01 6.97 -9.01
N TRP A 201 -3.16 7.99 -8.95
CA TRP A 201 -3.04 8.89 -7.80
C TRP A 201 -4.39 9.47 -7.36
N GLU A 202 -5.15 9.99 -8.33
CA GLU A 202 -6.44 10.65 -8.12
C GLU A 202 -7.62 9.68 -8.06
N LYS A 203 -7.39 8.38 -8.33
CA LYS A 203 -8.42 7.36 -8.27
C LYS A 203 -8.81 7.06 -6.82
N THR A 204 -10.08 6.74 -6.62
CA THR A 204 -10.61 6.21 -5.37
C THR A 204 -10.03 4.83 -5.06
N PHE A 205 -10.09 4.39 -3.81
CA PHE A 205 -9.61 3.05 -3.44
C PHE A 205 -10.33 1.93 -4.22
N PRO A 206 -11.67 1.94 -4.39
CA PRO A 206 -12.35 0.92 -5.19
C PRO A 206 -11.88 0.88 -6.65
N GLU A 207 -11.63 2.03 -7.28
CA GLU A 207 -11.12 2.10 -8.66
C GLU A 207 -9.69 1.54 -8.76
N LYS A 208 -8.85 1.78 -7.75
CA LYS A 208 -7.50 1.18 -7.66
C LYS A 208 -7.58 -0.33 -7.48
N LEU A 209 -8.42 -0.80 -6.56
CA LEU A 209 -8.59 -2.22 -6.31
C LEU A 209 -9.10 -2.97 -7.55
N ALA A 210 -10.11 -2.44 -8.23
CA ALA A 210 -10.63 -3.02 -9.46
C ALA A 210 -9.53 -3.11 -10.53
N PHE A 211 -8.73 -2.04 -10.69
CA PHE A 211 -7.59 -2.06 -11.61
C PHE A 211 -6.57 -3.13 -11.22
N TRP A 212 -6.20 -3.26 -9.94
CA TRP A 212 -5.21 -4.26 -9.51
C TRP A 212 -5.73 -5.69 -9.72
N GLN A 213 -7.02 -5.93 -9.47
CA GLN A 213 -7.68 -7.22 -9.73
C GLN A 213 -7.72 -7.56 -11.22
N GLU A 214 -8.09 -6.60 -12.06
CA GLU A 214 -8.08 -6.75 -13.52
C GLU A 214 -6.67 -7.02 -14.03
N ALA A 215 -5.69 -6.22 -13.64
CA ALA A 215 -4.29 -6.39 -14.03
C ALA A 215 -3.75 -7.77 -13.66
N ARG A 216 -3.98 -8.23 -12.42
CA ARG A 216 -3.56 -9.57 -11.98
C ARG A 216 -4.26 -10.69 -12.76
N THR A 217 -5.55 -10.54 -13.01
CA THR A 217 -6.33 -11.53 -13.76
C THR A 217 -5.76 -11.67 -15.17
N THR A 218 -5.64 -10.56 -15.90
CA THR A 218 -5.11 -10.54 -17.27
C THR A 218 -3.73 -11.19 -17.34
N LEU A 219 -2.81 -10.77 -16.46
CA LEU A 219 -1.42 -11.26 -16.46
C LEU A 219 -1.25 -12.72 -16.02
N THR A 220 -2.22 -13.29 -15.29
CA THR A 220 -2.15 -14.70 -14.87
C THR A 220 -2.87 -15.66 -15.80
N THR A 221 -3.70 -15.15 -16.72
CA THR A 221 -4.40 -15.95 -17.74
C THR A 221 -3.66 -16.07 -19.07
N ASP A 222 -2.61 -15.28 -19.29
CA ASP A 222 -1.73 -15.32 -20.46
C ASP A 222 -0.56 -16.32 -20.28
#